data_AF-A0AAC8QCX0-F1
#
_entry.id   AF-A0AAC8QCX0-F1
#
_cell.length_a   1.000
_cell.length_b   1.000
_cell.length_c   1.000
_cell.angle_alpha   90.00
_cell.angle_beta   90.00
_cell.angle_gamma   90.00
#
_symmetry.space_group_name_H-M   'P 1'
#
loop_
_entity.id
_entity.type
_entity.pdbx_description
1 polymer ?
#
loop_
_entity_poly.entity_id
_entity_poly.type
_entity_poly.pdbx_seq_one_letter_code
_entity_poly.pdbx_strand_id
1 'polypeptide(L)'
;MGLITEQRDGWRLGAAMGLAAGETHTKGQRGTFQNINSLDPEELFAAVMLGRYPKDEPEDRLRILVDHAEWGIRELWRQQEKGVLNFAALASKRQT
;
A
#
# COMPACT_ATOMS: atom_id res chain seq x y z
N MET A 1 -2.20 19.00 14.19
CA MET A 1 -1.42 18.34 13.12
C MET A 1 -1.01 16.97 13.66
N GLY A 2 -1.41 15.84 13.06
CA GLY A 2 -1.00 14.53 13.60
C GLY A 2 -1.67 13.32 12.94
N LEU A 3 -2.95 13.07 13.25
CA LEU A 3 -3.63 11.81 12.86
C LEU A 3 -3.76 11.55 11.36
N ILE A 4 -4.10 12.56 10.55
CA ILE A 4 -4.33 12.36 9.10
C ILE A 4 -3.03 12.06 8.35
N THR A 5 -1.92 12.67 8.77
CA THR A 5 -0.60 12.44 8.18
C THR A 5 -0.09 11.04 8.51
N GLU A 6 -0.22 10.61 9.77
CA GLU A 6 0.18 9.28 10.21
C GLU A 6 -0.64 8.17 9.54
N GLN A 7 -1.95 8.35 9.41
CA GLN A 7 -2.79 7.40 8.68
C GLN A 7 -2.36 7.29 7.22
N ARG A 8 -2.08 8.41 6.56
CA ARG A 8 -1.63 8.43 5.17
C ARG A 8 -0.29 7.71 4.98
N ASP A 9 0.67 7.92 5.87
CA ASP A 9 1.96 7.25 5.78
C ASP A 9 1.85 5.75 6.04
N GLY A 10 0.94 5.33 6.92
CA GLY A 10 0.58 3.91 7.10
C GLY A 10 0.04 3.28 5.81
N TRP A 11 -0.79 4.01 5.06
CA TRP A 11 -1.30 3.54 3.76
C TRP A 11 -0.23 3.47 2.67
N ARG A 12 0.69 4.45 2.62
CA ARG A 12 1.83 4.41 1.69
C ARG A 12 2.74 3.22 1.98
N LEU A 13 3.05 2.99 3.26
CA LEU A 13 3.85 1.84 3.68
C LEU A 13 3.15 0.53 3.33
N GLY A 14 1.85 0.43 3.62
CA GLY A 14 1.03 -0.72 3.24
C GLY A 14 1.08 -0.98 1.72
N ALA A 15 0.87 0.06 0.91
CA ALA A 15 0.90 -0.05 -0.55
C ALA A 15 2.26 -0.54 -1.05
N ALA A 16 3.35 0.04 -0.55
CA ALA A 16 4.71 -0.37 -0.88
C ALA A 16 4.97 -1.84 -0.48
N MET A 17 4.51 -2.27 0.69
CA MET A 17 4.66 -3.65 1.16
C MET A 17 3.88 -4.65 0.32
N GLY A 18 2.60 -4.38 0.03
CA GLY A 18 1.79 -5.25 -0.85
C GLY A 18 2.38 -5.34 -2.24
N LEU A 19 2.77 -4.21 -2.83
CA LEU A 19 3.45 -4.17 -4.12
C LEU A 19 4.78 -4.93 -4.10
N ALA A 20 5.60 -4.80 -3.06
CA ALA A 20 6.85 -5.52 -2.95
C ALA A 20 6.64 -7.04 -2.79
N ALA A 21 5.59 -7.45 -2.09
CA ALA A 21 5.23 -8.86 -1.92
C ALA A 21 4.50 -9.45 -3.14
N GLY A 22 3.88 -8.60 -3.98
CA GLY A 22 2.98 -9.05 -5.06
C GLY A 22 1.62 -9.53 -4.53
N GLU A 23 1.25 -9.13 -3.33
CA GLU A 23 0.10 -9.65 -2.58
C GLU A 23 -1.00 -8.60 -2.45
N THR A 24 -2.26 -9.03 -2.56
CA THR A 24 -3.42 -8.14 -2.51
C THR A 24 -4.48 -8.66 -1.54
N HIS A 25 -5.31 -7.75 -1.03
CA HIS A 25 -6.47 -8.11 -0.24
C HIS A 25 -7.70 -7.33 -0.69
N THR A 26 -8.59 -8.00 -1.42
CA THR A 26 -9.84 -7.39 -1.87
C THR A 26 -10.87 -7.36 -0.74
N LYS A 27 -11.17 -6.15 -0.25
CA LYS A 27 -12.27 -5.92 0.70
C LYS A 27 -13.57 -5.64 -0.06
N GLY A 28 -14.67 -6.29 0.35
CA GLY A 28 -15.97 -6.19 -0.31
C GLY A 28 -16.58 -4.78 -0.30
N GLN A 29 -16.91 -4.24 0.88
CA GLN A 29 -17.31 -2.84 1.03
C GLN A 29 -16.11 -1.99 1.42
N ARG A 30 -15.72 -1.09 0.52
CA ARG A 30 -14.66 -0.09 0.77
C ARG A 30 -15.33 1.17 1.31
N GLY A 31 -14.90 1.65 2.47
CA GLY A 31 -15.18 3.04 2.85
C GLY A 31 -14.54 3.94 1.81
N THR A 32 -15.19 5.05 1.44
CA THR A 32 -14.68 5.98 0.44
C THR A 32 -13.31 6.48 0.90
N PHE A 33 -12.24 5.98 0.27
CA PHE A 33 -10.90 6.44 0.57
C PHE A 33 -10.83 7.90 0.12
N GLN A 34 -10.80 8.83 1.08
CA GLN A 34 -11.23 10.20 0.83
C GLN A 34 -10.33 10.97 -0.15
N ASN A 35 -9.08 10.55 -0.42
CA ASN A 35 -8.28 11.12 -1.50
C ASN A 35 -6.99 10.34 -1.81
N ILE A 36 -6.96 9.47 -2.84
CA ILE A 36 -5.68 8.85 -3.27
C ILE A 36 -4.69 9.88 -3.85
N ASN A 37 -5.16 11.03 -4.38
CA ASN A 37 -4.24 12.07 -4.85
C ASN A 37 -3.38 12.65 -3.72
N SER A 38 -3.80 12.48 -2.45
CA SER A 38 -2.97 12.82 -1.30
C SER A 38 -1.91 11.75 -1.00
N LEU A 39 -2.18 10.50 -1.39
CA LEU A 39 -1.36 9.34 -1.08
C LEU A 39 -0.07 9.31 -1.90
N ASP A 40 -0.10 9.84 -3.12
CA ASP A 40 1.03 9.74 -4.06
C ASP A 40 1.43 11.11 -4.62
N PRO A 41 1.94 12.03 -3.79
CA PRO A 41 2.27 13.39 -4.20
C PRO A 41 3.42 13.44 -5.22
N GLU A 42 4.25 12.40 -5.26
CA GLU A 42 5.39 12.28 -6.18
C GLU A 42 5.08 11.37 -7.38
N GLU A 43 3.81 10.93 -7.54
CA GLU A 43 3.36 10.03 -8.62
C GLU A 43 4.16 8.70 -8.73
N LEU A 44 4.81 8.28 -7.64
CA LEU A 44 5.60 7.05 -7.59
C LEU A 44 4.73 5.81 -7.73
N PHE A 45 3.61 5.75 -6.99
CA PHE A 45 2.67 4.65 -7.12
C PHE A 45 1.97 4.67 -8.48
N ALA A 46 1.63 5.84 -9.01
CA ALA A 46 1.07 5.99 -10.35
C ALA A 46 2.01 5.40 -11.41
N ALA A 47 3.31 5.74 -11.36
CA ALA A 47 4.32 5.19 -12.27
C ALA A 47 4.49 3.66 -12.10
N VAL A 48 4.54 3.15 -10.86
CA VAL A 48 4.64 1.70 -10.59
C VAL A 48 3.43 0.95 -11.13
N MET A 49 2.22 1.48 -10.91
CA MET A 49 0.98 0.85 -11.37
C MET A 49 0.85 0.90 -12.90
N LEU A 50 1.26 1.99 -13.55
CA LEU A 50 1.37 2.05 -15.01
C LEU A 50 2.32 1.00 -15.56
N GLY A 51 3.47 0.78 -14.92
CA GLY A 51 4.44 -0.22 -15.36
C GLY A 51 3.97 -1.65 -15.17
N ARG A 52 3.30 -1.96 -14.05
CA ARG A 52 2.82 -3.32 -13.74
C ARG A 52 1.50 -3.68 -14.41
N TYR A 53 0.63 -2.70 -14.61
CA TYR A 53 -0.75 -2.89 -15.09
C TYR A 53 -1.05 -1.94 -16.27
N PRO A 54 -0.27 -2.01 -17.37
CA PRO A 54 -0.34 -1.02 -18.44
C PRO A 54 -1.65 -1.07 -19.25
N LYS A 55 -2.39 -2.18 -19.17
CA LYS A 55 -3.64 -2.39 -19.91
C LYS A 55 -4.89 -2.04 -19.10
N ASP A 56 -4.74 -1.82 -17.79
CA ASP A 56 -5.86 -1.56 -16.90
C ASP A 56 -6.22 -0.08 -16.97
N GLU A 57 -7.50 0.24 -16.81
CA GLU A 57 -7.96 1.62 -16.74
C GLU A 57 -7.45 2.30 -15.46
N PRO A 58 -7.36 3.65 -15.42
CA PRO A 58 -6.88 4.36 -14.23
C PRO A 58 -7.61 3.98 -12.93
N GLU A 59 -8.93 3.78 -13.01
CA GLU A 59 -9.77 3.40 -11.86
C GLU A 59 -9.47 1.98 -11.37
N ASP A 60 -9.17 1.05 -12.29
CA ASP A 60 -8.79 -0.32 -11.94
C ASP A 60 -7.40 -0.37 -11.31
N ARG A 61 -6.43 0.35 -11.88
CA ARG A 61 -5.10 0.52 -11.29
C ARG A 61 -5.18 1.07 -9.87
N LEU A 62 -6.03 2.07 -9.67
CA LEU A 62 -6.28 2.64 -8.36
C LEU A 62 -6.85 1.61 -7.39
N ARG A 63 -7.85 0.85 -7.84
CA ARG A 63 -8.46 -0.22 -7.05
C ARG A 63 -7.45 -1.30 -6.66
N ILE A 64 -6.57 -1.71 -7.57
CA ILE A 64 -5.53 -2.71 -7.32
C ILE A 64 -4.51 -2.16 -6.31
N LEU A 65 -4.11 -0.90 -6.44
CA LEU A 65 -3.20 -0.24 -5.49
C LEU A 65 -3.77 -0.25 -4.07
N VAL A 66 -5.06 0.05 -3.93
CA VAL A 66 -5.76 -0.02 -2.64
C VAL A 66 -5.76 -1.45 -2.08
N ASP A 67 -5.93 -2.47 -2.92
CA ASP A 67 -5.89 -3.86 -2.46
C ASP A 67 -4.48 -4.29 -2.00
N HIS A 68 -3.42 -3.81 -2.65
CA HIS A 68 -2.04 -3.97 -2.16
C HIS A 68 -1.86 -3.29 -0.80
N ALA A 69 -2.40 -2.08 -0.64
CA ALA A 69 -2.27 -1.33 0.60
C ALA A 69 -3.00 -1.96 1.79
N GLU A 70 -4.24 -2.42 1.57
CA GLU A 70 -5.03 -3.17 2.56
C GLU A 70 -4.30 -4.44 3.00
N TRP A 71 -3.70 -5.18 2.07
CA TRP A 71 -2.89 -6.33 2.41
C TRP A 71 -1.70 -5.94 3.30
N GLY A 72 -0.94 -4.91 2.90
CA GLY A 72 0.24 -4.47 3.64
C GLY A 72 -0.07 -3.99 5.06
N ILE A 73 -1.15 -3.22 5.24
CA ILE A 73 -1.61 -2.78 6.57
C ILE A 73 -1.98 -3.98 7.45
N ARG A 74 -2.73 -4.94 6.90
CA ARG A 74 -3.11 -6.16 7.63
C ARG A 74 -1.90 -7.00 8.00
N GLU A 75 -0.92 -7.09 7.11
CA GLU A 75 0.31 -7.82 7.36
C GLU A 75 1.14 -7.16 8.45
N LEU A 76 1.24 -5.82 8.49
CA LEU A 76 1.86 -5.09 9.58
C LEU A 76 1.19 -5.39 10.92
N TRP A 77 -0.15 -5.36 10.96
CA TRP A 77 -0.92 -5.70 12.15
C TRP A 77 -0.67 -7.14 12.60
N ARG A 78 -0.70 -8.09 11.66
CA ARG A 78 -0.43 -9.51 11.94
C ARG A 78 0.96 -9.74 12.51
N GLN A 79 1.98 -9.03 12.01
CA GLN A 79 3.34 -9.12 12.55
C GLN A 79 3.46 -8.48 13.94
N GLN A 80 2.75 -7.38 14.17
CA GLN A 80 2.69 -6.71 15.46
C GLN A 80 2.02 -7.59 16.53
N GLU A 81 0.90 -8.24 16.21
CA GLU A 81 0.20 -9.17 17.11
C GLU A 81 1.06 -10.38 17.49
N LYS A 82 1.90 -10.85 16.56
CA LYS A 82 2.83 -11.95 16.79
C LYS A 82 4.12 -11.54 17.51
N GLY A 83 4.32 -10.24 17.74
CA GLY A 83 5.56 -9.71 18.34
C GLY A 83 6.79 -9.87 17.44
N VAL A 84 6.61 -10.01 16.12
CA VAL A 84 7.70 -10.23 15.15
C VAL A 84 7.90 -9.06 14.19
N LEU A 85 7.16 -7.97 14.38
CA LEU A 85 7.29 -6.78 13.54
C LEU A 85 8.69 -6.20 13.70
N ASN A 86 9.45 -6.23 12.60
CA ASN A 86 10.81 -5.70 12.54
C ASN A 86 10.91 -4.70 11.39
N PHE A 87 10.83 -3.40 11.72
CA PHE A 87 10.94 -2.33 10.73
C PHE A 87 12.31 -2.28 10.03
N ALA A 88 13.39 -2.70 10.70
CA ALA A 88 14.71 -2.80 10.07
C ALA A 88 14.74 -3.89 8.99
N ALA A 89 13.98 -4.97 9.18
CA ALA A 89 13.83 -6.02 8.17
C ALA A 89 13.04 -5.54 6.93
N LEU A 90 12.10 -4.61 7.11
CA LEU A 90 11.33 -4.04 6.00
C LEU A 90 12.19 -3.17 5.07
N ALA A 91 13.16 -2.43 5.62
CA ALA A 91 14.07 -1.57 4.85
C ALA A 91 15.21 -2.35 4.16
N SER A 92 15.48 -3.58 4.59
CA SER A 92 16.66 -4.36 4.15
C SER A 92 16.38 -5.33 3.01
N LYS A 93 15.12 -5.52 2.60
CA LYS A 93 14.80 -6.32 1.40
C LYS A 93 14.96 -5.50 0.12
N ARG A 94 16.16 -5.52 -0.47
CA ARG A 94 16.41 -5.58 -1.93
C ARG A 94 17.90 -5.77 -2.22
N GLN A 95 18.27 -6.96 -2.68
CA GLN A 95 19.28 -7.23 -3.72
C GLN A 95 19.27 -8.72 -4.06
N THR A 96 18.49 -9.10 -5.07
CA THR A 96 18.75 -10.24 -5.97
C THR A 96 18.15 -9.88 -7.31
#